data_AF-A0A7K2LYR6-F1
#
_entry.id   AF-A0A7K2LYR6-F1
#
_cell.length_a   1.000
_cell.length_b   1.000
_cell.length_c   1.000
_cell.angle_alpha   90.00
_cell.angle_beta   90.00
_cell.angle_gamma   90.00
#
_symmetry.space_group_name_H-M   'P 1'
#
loop_
_entity.id
_entity.type
_entity.pdbx_description
1 polymer ?
#
loop_
_entity_poly.entity_id
_entity_poly.type
_entity_poly.pdbx_seq_one_letter_code
_entity_poly.pdbx_strand_id
1 'polypeptide(L)'
;PEAHREALLLLFEAITEGPLAAPGGALREIRLSEPHHKQERVGQVLRQGGRTVVVLGCQNIDHREGRVHWLALDHDPAGAFGAIAHFTLERETAHPPVFPAAALVAVTGLVRDKGAAPWQPEAPAALAAATRDGLGPVQTALLLAGKPAQLTDEVIAATGLKPRQKELGDALLDVLGSADRAALVGALLPEDPAALWTSGPDTEAAGRVWAERLG
;
A
#
# COMPACT_ATOMS: atom_id res chain seq x y z
N PRO A 1 -11.94 -14.36 2.20
CA PRO A 1 -11.64 -15.77 1.86
C PRO A 1 -10.23 -16.16 2.32
N GLU A 2 -10.05 -17.40 2.77
CA GLU A 2 -8.79 -17.91 3.32
C GLU A 2 -7.61 -17.80 2.35
N ALA A 3 -7.80 -18.15 1.07
CA ALA A 3 -6.75 -18.06 0.06
C ALA A 3 -6.24 -16.62 -0.17
N HIS A 4 -7.13 -15.62 -0.12
CA HIS A 4 -6.73 -14.21 -0.24
C HIS A 4 -5.95 -13.74 1.00
N ARG A 5 -6.31 -14.23 2.19
CA ARG A 5 -5.58 -13.94 3.41
C ARG A 5 -4.17 -14.54 3.34
N GLU A 6 -4.04 -15.81 2.94
CA GLU A 6 -2.73 -16.45 2.81
C GLU A 6 -1.84 -15.74 1.78
N ALA A 7 -2.40 -15.35 0.63
CA ALA A 7 -1.68 -14.58 -0.38
C ALA A 7 -1.21 -13.21 0.14
N LEU A 8 -2.04 -12.53 0.96
CA LEU A 8 -1.66 -11.27 1.59
C LEU A 8 -0.52 -11.44 2.60
N LEU A 9 -0.54 -12.51 3.41
CA LEU A 9 0.53 -12.80 4.37
C LEU A 9 1.85 -13.11 3.67
N LEU A 10 1.81 -13.89 2.58
CA LEU A 10 2.99 -14.14 1.75
C LEU A 10 3.54 -12.85 1.12
N LEU A 11 2.67 -11.92 0.73
CA LEU A 11 3.09 -10.61 0.24
C LEU A 11 3.78 -9.80 1.35
N PHE A 12 3.24 -9.80 2.57
CA PHE A 12 3.88 -9.11 3.70
C PHE A 12 5.25 -9.70 4.01
N GLU A 13 5.37 -11.02 4.06
CA GLU A 13 6.63 -11.73 4.24
C GLU A 13 7.65 -11.33 3.16
N ALA A 14 7.28 -11.39 1.89
CA ALA A 14 8.14 -10.99 0.77
C ALA A 14 8.58 -9.52 0.84
N ILE A 15 7.70 -8.61 1.27
CA ILE A 15 8.03 -7.18 1.47
C ILE A 15 9.05 -7.03 2.60
N THR A 16 8.88 -7.77 3.70
CA THR A 16 9.75 -7.68 4.88
C THR A 16 11.12 -8.34 4.70
N GLU A 17 11.22 -9.34 3.83
CA GLU A 17 12.51 -9.94 3.43
C GLU A 17 13.29 -9.03 2.45
N GLY A 18 12.58 -8.15 1.74
CA GLY A 18 13.13 -7.31 0.69
C GLY A 18 13.53 -5.89 1.13
N PRO A 19 14.12 -5.12 0.21
CA PRO A 19 14.58 -3.76 0.49
C PRO A 19 13.45 -2.72 0.59
N LEU A 20 12.20 -3.12 0.28
CA LEU A 20 11.04 -2.23 0.31
C LEU A 20 10.63 -1.82 1.72
N ALA A 21 10.90 -2.67 2.71
CA ALA A 21 10.65 -2.39 4.12
C ALA A 21 11.91 -1.96 4.89
N ALA A 22 13.08 -2.01 4.24
CA ALA A 22 14.35 -1.68 4.86
C ALA A 22 14.42 -0.17 5.17
N PRO A 23 14.80 0.22 6.40
CA PRO A 23 15.00 1.62 6.73
C PRO A 23 16.15 2.23 5.91
N GLY A 24 16.10 3.55 5.68
CA GLY A 24 17.20 4.28 5.04
C GLY A 24 17.02 4.56 3.54
N GLY A 25 15.89 4.20 2.94
CA GLY A 25 15.58 4.59 1.56
C GLY A 25 16.58 4.04 0.56
N ALA A 26 16.91 2.74 0.68
CA ALA A 26 17.87 2.06 -0.17
C ALA A 26 17.38 1.88 -1.62
N LEU A 27 16.15 2.29 -1.96
CA LEU A 27 15.53 2.07 -3.25
C LEU A 27 15.20 3.37 -3.99
N ARG A 28 15.52 3.40 -5.28
CA ARG A 28 15.14 4.46 -6.22
C ARG A 28 14.50 3.86 -7.47
N GLU A 29 13.48 4.53 -7.97
CA GLU A 29 13.09 4.41 -9.37
C GLU A 29 13.91 5.42 -10.15
N ILE A 30 14.63 4.96 -11.17
CA ILE A 30 15.48 5.81 -12.00
C ILE A 30 15.10 5.69 -13.48
N ARG A 31 15.34 6.78 -14.20
CA ARG A 31 15.27 6.82 -15.65
C ARG A 31 16.67 6.96 -16.21
N LEU A 32 17.09 5.97 -16.98
CA LEU A 32 18.38 5.95 -17.66
C LEU A 32 18.20 6.28 -19.14
N SER A 33 19.19 6.91 -19.77
CA SER A 33 19.20 7.10 -21.22
C SER A 33 20.55 6.74 -21.83
N GLU A 34 20.50 6.32 -23.09
CA GLU A 34 21.67 6.03 -23.94
C GLU A 34 21.31 6.28 -25.42
N PRO A 35 22.29 6.42 -26.32
CA PRO A 35 22.04 6.48 -27.76
C PRO A 35 21.26 5.27 -28.26
N HIS A 36 20.30 5.48 -29.16
CA HIS A 36 19.44 4.41 -29.66
C HIS A 36 20.07 3.69 -30.88
N HIS A 37 20.39 2.42 -30.68
CA HIS A 37 20.96 1.51 -31.66
C HIS A 37 20.18 0.18 -31.74
N LYS A 38 18.87 0.19 -31.41
CA LYS A 38 17.99 -0.98 -31.35
C LYS A 38 18.39 -2.05 -30.31
N GLN A 39 19.05 -1.63 -29.24
CA GLN A 39 19.42 -2.50 -28.14
C GLN A 39 18.22 -2.85 -27.24
N GLU A 40 18.23 -4.06 -26.70
CA GLU A 40 17.28 -4.53 -25.69
C GLU A 40 18.00 -4.62 -24.33
N ARG A 41 17.34 -4.11 -23.29
CA ARG A 41 17.91 -3.97 -21.95
C ARG A 41 17.02 -4.52 -20.84
N VAL A 42 15.77 -4.90 -21.15
CA VAL A 42 14.81 -5.37 -20.15
C VAL A 42 15.36 -6.62 -19.46
N GLY A 43 15.34 -6.62 -18.12
CA GLY A 43 15.91 -7.68 -17.30
C GLY A 43 17.43 -7.58 -17.08
N GLN A 44 18.11 -6.59 -17.68
CA GLN A 44 19.53 -6.40 -17.43
C GLN A 44 19.79 -5.98 -15.98
N VAL A 45 20.80 -6.60 -15.37
CA VAL A 45 21.26 -6.29 -14.02
C VAL A 45 22.67 -5.73 -14.07
N LEU A 46 22.88 -4.54 -13.50
CA LEU A 46 24.17 -3.88 -13.35
C LEU A 46 24.53 -3.90 -11.86
N ARG A 47 25.77 -4.28 -11.54
CA ARG A 47 26.24 -4.38 -10.15
C ARG A 47 27.53 -3.59 -9.96
N GLN A 48 27.60 -2.84 -8.86
CA GLN A 48 28.79 -2.12 -8.43
C GLN A 48 28.88 -2.16 -6.90
N GLY A 49 29.77 -3.00 -6.35
CA GLY A 49 29.81 -3.24 -4.91
C GLY A 49 28.48 -3.81 -4.40
N GLY A 50 27.90 -3.19 -3.36
CA GLY A 50 26.59 -3.54 -2.81
C GLY A 50 25.39 -3.00 -3.60
N ARG A 51 25.63 -2.11 -4.58
CA ARG A 51 24.58 -1.47 -5.39
C ARG A 51 24.19 -2.36 -6.57
N THR A 52 22.88 -2.49 -6.79
CA THR A 52 22.29 -3.24 -7.90
C THR A 52 21.27 -2.39 -8.63
N VAL A 53 21.44 -2.24 -9.95
CA VAL A 53 20.46 -1.60 -10.84
C VAL A 53 19.84 -2.65 -11.75
N VAL A 54 18.51 -2.71 -11.82
CA VAL A 54 17.75 -3.62 -12.69
C VAL A 54 16.93 -2.82 -13.67
N VAL A 55 17.13 -3.03 -14.98
CA VAL A 55 16.34 -2.40 -16.02
C VAL A 55 15.00 -3.14 -16.17
N LEU A 56 13.90 -2.43 -15.92
CA LEU A 56 12.54 -2.98 -15.90
C LEU A 56 11.84 -2.89 -17.25
N GLY A 57 12.15 -1.87 -18.05
CA GLY A 57 11.39 -1.62 -19.28
C GLY A 57 11.92 -0.49 -20.15
N CYS A 58 11.58 -0.52 -21.43
CA CYS A 58 11.72 0.64 -22.32
C CYS A 58 10.57 1.61 -22.04
N GLN A 59 10.87 2.80 -21.54
CA GLN A 59 9.86 3.82 -21.28
C GLN A 59 9.51 4.61 -22.55
N ASN A 60 10.53 4.98 -23.34
CA ASN A 60 10.35 5.73 -24.58
C ASN A 60 11.59 5.65 -25.50
N ILE A 61 11.39 5.82 -26.81
CA ILE A 61 12.44 6.08 -27.79
C ILE A 61 12.24 7.50 -28.33
N ASP A 62 13.20 8.38 -28.07
CA ASP A 62 13.24 9.71 -28.66
C ASP A 62 13.97 9.66 -30.00
N HIS A 63 13.20 9.61 -31.09
CA HIS A 63 13.74 9.60 -32.46
C HIS A 63 14.36 10.94 -32.88
N ARG A 64 13.98 12.06 -32.26
CA ARG A 64 14.51 13.38 -32.59
C ARG A 64 15.93 13.54 -32.06
N GLU A 65 16.16 13.09 -30.83
CA GLU A 65 17.48 13.14 -30.19
C GLU A 65 18.30 11.86 -30.41
N GLY A 66 17.68 10.81 -30.99
CA GLY A 66 18.32 9.53 -31.25
C GLY A 66 18.67 8.79 -29.95
N ARG A 67 17.81 8.89 -28.93
CA ARG A 67 18.02 8.29 -27.60
C ARG A 67 16.92 7.32 -27.23
N VAL A 68 17.22 6.39 -26.33
CA VAL A 68 16.24 5.50 -25.69
C VAL A 68 16.28 5.74 -24.18
N HIS A 69 15.10 5.73 -23.56
CA HIS A 69 14.92 5.90 -22.12
C HIS A 69 14.42 4.59 -21.49
N TRP A 70 15.13 4.17 -20.46
CA TRP A 70 14.86 2.95 -19.70
C TRP A 70 14.33 3.28 -18.32
N LEU A 71 13.30 2.57 -17.89
CA LEU A 71 12.88 2.51 -16.51
C LEU A 71 13.74 1.47 -15.79
N ALA A 72 14.33 1.83 -14.66
CA ALA A 72 15.12 0.91 -13.85
C ALA A 72 14.89 1.13 -12.36
N LEU A 73 15.15 0.08 -11.59
CA LEU A 73 15.18 0.10 -10.13
C LEU A 73 16.64 0.11 -9.68
N ASP A 74 17.01 1.03 -8.80
CA ASP A 74 18.35 1.15 -8.24
C ASP A 74 18.29 0.93 -6.73
N HIS A 75 18.98 -0.11 -6.29
CA HIS A 75 19.05 -0.52 -4.91
C HIS A 75 20.47 -0.40 -4.38
N ASP A 76 20.68 0.42 -3.36
CA ASP A 76 21.95 0.51 -2.62
C ASP A 76 21.71 0.61 -1.11
N PRO A 77 22.07 -0.43 -0.33
CA PRO A 77 21.99 -0.41 1.13
C PRO A 77 22.82 0.70 1.80
N ALA A 78 23.89 1.16 1.15
CA ALA A 78 24.73 2.25 1.66
C ALA A 78 24.21 3.64 1.28
N GLY A 79 23.17 3.71 0.44
CA GLY A 79 22.59 4.95 -0.06
C GLY A 79 23.48 5.73 -1.05
N ALA A 80 24.50 5.09 -1.63
CA ALA A 80 25.44 5.72 -2.56
C ALA A 80 24.91 5.64 -4.02
N PHE A 81 23.86 6.39 -4.30
CA PHE A 81 23.27 6.53 -5.64
C PHE A 81 24.13 7.43 -6.55
N GLY A 82 23.95 7.31 -7.87
CA GLY A 82 24.66 8.14 -8.84
C GLY A 82 24.76 7.53 -10.23
N ALA A 83 25.75 7.93 -11.00
CA ALA A 83 26.00 7.39 -12.34
C ALA A 83 26.18 5.86 -12.31
N ILE A 84 25.78 5.19 -13.39
CA ILE A 84 25.93 3.74 -13.55
C ILE A 84 26.31 3.40 -14.99
N ALA A 85 27.43 2.69 -15.15
CA ALA A 85 28.00 2.31 -16.45
C ALA A 85 28.10 3.52 -17.41
N HIS A 86 27.68 3.35 -18.67
CA HIS A 86 27.70 4.39 -19.71
C HIS A 86 26.38 5.18 -19.81
N PHE A 87 25.41 4.91 -18.93
CA PHE A 87 24.09 5.56 -19.00
C PHE A 87 24.14 6.99 -18.48
N THR A 88 23.32 7.85 -19.08
CA THR A 88 22.95 9.14 -18.48
C THR A 88 21.78 8.94 -17.53
N LEU A 89 21.87 9.45 -16.30
CA LEU A 89 20.76 9.47 -15.35
C LEU A 89 19.88 10.69 -15.63
N GLU A 90 18.64 10.45 -16.05
CA GLU A 90 17.69 11.50 -16.44
C GLU A 90 16.77 11.92 -15.30
N ARG A 91 16.44 10.98 -14.41
CA ARG A 91 15.55 11.20 -13.27
C ARG A 91 15.83 10.15 -12.20
N GLU A 92 15.70 10.58 -10.95
CA GLU A 92 15.72 9.73 -9.78
C GLU A 92 14.52 10.10 -8.88
N THR A 93 13.78 9.09 -8.44
CA THR A 93 12.68 9.25 -7.47
C THR A 93 12.92 8.30 -6.29
N ALA A 94 12.94 8.87 -5.08
CA ALA A 94 13.05 8.09 -3.86
C ALA A 94 11.75 7.35 -3.53
N HIS A 95 11.87 6.06 -3.19
CA HIS A 95 10.79 5.26 -2.64
C HIS A 95 11.14 4.88 -1.21
N PRO A 96 10.90 5.78 -0.23
CA PRO A 96 11.09 5.44 1.16
C PRO A 96 10.13 4.31 1.57
N PRO A 97 10.51 3.48 2.56
CA PRO A 97 9.60 2.48 3.10
C PRO A 97 8.35 3.18 3.64
N VAL A 98 7.19 2.84 3.09
CA VAL A 98 5.88 3.39 3.50
C VAL A 98 5.27 2.57 4.63
N PHE A 99 5.70 1.32 4.78
CA PHE A 99 5.27 0.41 5.83
C PHE A 99 6.47 0.00 6.69
N PRO A 100 6.43 0.21 8.02
CA PRO A 100 7.48 -0.28 8.90
C PRO A 100 7.55 -1.81 8.85
N ALA A 101 8.74 -2.37 8.58
CA ALA A 101 8.93 -3.83 8.53
C ALA A 101 8.41 -4.52 9.80
N ALA A 102 8.68 -3.95 10.97
CA ALA A 102 8.23 -4.47 12.25
C ALA A 102 6.70 -4.56 12.36
N ALA A 103 5.96 -3.59 11.80
CA ALA A 103 4.50 -3.60 11.81
C ALA A 103 3.94 -4.71 10.90
N LEU A 104 4.52 -4.90 9.71
CA LEU A 104 4.15 -5.98 8.80
C LEU A 104 4.43 -7.36 9.41
N VAL A 105 5.59 -7.54 10.05
CA VAL A 105 5.94 -8.78 10.76
C VAL A 105 4.96 -9.05 11.90
N ALA A 106 4.66 -8.02 12.71
CA ALA A 106 3.73 -8.15 13.85
C ALA A 106 2.32 -8.56 13.39
N VAL A 107 1.76 -7.85 12.39
CA VAL A 107 0.45 -8.18 11.82
C VAL A 107 0.44 -9.58 11.23
N THR A 108 1.49 -9.97 10.49
CA THR A 108 1.57 -11.30 9.89
C THR A 108 1.56 -12.39 10.95
N GLY A 109 2.36 -12.24 12.00
CA GLY A 109 2.38 -13.16 13.14
C GLY A 109 1.01 -13.27 13.84
N LEU A 110 0.37 -12.14 14.11
CA LEU A 110 -0.94 -12.10 14.75
C LEU A 110 -2.02 -12.80 13.91
N VAL A 111 -2.04 -12.59 12.59
CA VAL A 111 -3.03 -13.22 11.72
C VAL A 111 -2.79 -14.73 11.59
N ARG A 112 -1.53 -15.18 11.58
CA ARG A 112 -1.20 -16.61 11.57
C ARG A 112 -1.58 -17.30 12.89
N ASP A 113 -1.38 -16.63 14.02
CA ASP A 113 -1.69 -17.16 15.35
C ASP A 113 -3.19 -17.16 15.65
N LYS A 114 -3.88 -16.05 15.36
CA LYS A 114 -5.26 -15.79 15.81
C LYS A 114 -6.31 -15.82 14.69
N GLY A 115 -5.92 -15.95 13.43
CA GLY A 115 -6.82 -15.82 12.29
C GLY A 115 -7.14 -14.37 11.95
N ALA A 116 -8.27 -14.10 11.29
CA ALA A 116 -8.67 -12.71 11.01
C ALA A 116 -9.09 -11.99 12.31
N ALA A 117 -8.85 -10.68 12.40
CA ALA A 117 -9.41 -9.87 13.48
C ALA A 117 -10.95 -9.99 13.47
N PRO A 118 -11.58 -10.23 14.64
CA PRO A 118 -13.02 -10.41 14.73
C PRO A 118 -13.76 -9.12 14.39
N TRP A 119 -14.91 -9.24 13.76
CA TRP A 119 -15.82 -8.10 13.56
C TRP A 119 -16.34 -7.60 14.91
N GLN A 120 -16.33 -6.28 15.09
CA GLN A 120 -16.89 -5.60 16.27
C GLN A 120 -18.18 -4.85 15.88
N PRO A 121 -19.35 -5.32 16.30
CA PRO A 121 -20.64 -4.73 15.94
C PRO A 121 -20.80 -3.25 16.30
N GLU A 122 -20.11 -2.79 17.34
CA GLU A 122 -20.11 -1.42 17.85
C GLU A 122 -19.19 -0.47 17.06
N ALA A 123 -18.18 -0.99 16.37
CA ALA A 123 -17.18 -0.18 15.67
C ALA A 123 -17.75 0.75 14.59
N PRO A 124 -18.77 0.35 13.78
CA PRO A 124 -19.39 1.27 12.82
C PRO A 124 -20.06 2.48 13.46
N ALA A 125 -20.69 2.29 14.63
CA ALA A 125 -21.32 3.37 15.36
C ALA A 125 -20.28 4.28 16.03
N ALA A 126 -19.23 3.70 16.61
CA ALA A 126 -18.10 4.45 17.17
C ALA A 126 -17.40 5.30 16.10
N LEU A 127 -17.17 4.76 14.90
CA LEU A 127 -16.60 5.50 13.78
C LEU A 127 -17.52 6.63 13.30
N ALA A 128 -18.83 6.39 13.23
CA ALA A 128 -19.78 7.44 12.87
C ALA A 128 -19.70 8.61 13.87
N ALA A 129 -19.73 8.31 15.17
CA ALA A 129 -19.59 9.31 16.23
C ALA A 129 -18.25 10.06 16.16
N ALA A 130 -17.14 9.35 15.98
CA ALA A 130 -15.80 9.95 15.89
C ALA A 130 -15.66 10.90 14.68
N THR A 131 -16.38 10.64 13.59
CA THR A 131 -16.45 11.54 12.41
C THR A 131 -17.52 12.62 12.53
N ARG A 132 -18.16 12.77 13.70
CA ARG A 132 -19.30 13.67 13.95
C ARG A 132 -20.45 13.46 12.95
N ASP A 133 -20.76 12.20 12.68
CA ASP A 133 -21.76 11.76 11.70
C ASP A 133 -21.44 12.17 10.24
N GLY A 134 -20.18 12.52 9.96
CA GLY A 134 -19.70 12.78 8.60
C GLY A 134 -19.67 11.54 7.72
N LEU A 135 -19.44 10.36 8.31
CA LEU A 135 -19.68 9.06 7.67
C LEU A 135 -21.00 8.47 8.14
N GLY A 136 -21.88 8.17 7.19
CA GLY A 136 -23.14 7.48 7.49
C GLY A 136 -22.92 5.99 7.87
N PRO A 137 -23.93 5.34 8.48
CA PRO A 137 -23.81 3.97 9.01
C PRO A 137 -23.37 2.92 7.96
N VAL A 138 -23.81 3.09 6.71
CA VAL A 138 -23.43 2.20 5.61
C VAL A 138 -21.97 2.41 5.21
N GLN A 139 -21.49 3.66 5.21
CA GLN A 139 -20.10 3.98 4.87
C GLN A 139 -19.14 3.47 5.94
N THR A 140 -19.47 3.66 7.23
CA THR A 140 -18.62 3.19 8.33
C THR A 140 -18.53 1.68 8.36
N ALA A 141 -19.66 0.97 8.23
CA ALA A 141 -19.67 -0.48 8.18
C ALA A 141 -18.89 -1.01 6.97
N LEU A 142 -19.06 -0.41 5.79
CA LEU A 142 -18.36 -0.84 4.58
C LEU A 142 -16.84 -0.56 4.64
N LEU A 143 -16.44 0.59 5.22
CA LEU A 143 -15.03 0.94 5.40
C LEU A 143 -14.34 -0.05 6.35
N LEU A 144 -14.98 -0.34 7.49
CA LEU A 144 -14.49 -1.30 8.49
C LEU A 144 -14.46 -2.74 7.97
N ALA A 145 -15.37 -3.11 7.07
CA ALA A 145 -15.36 -4.40 6.39
C ALA A 145 -14.23 -4.51 5.33
N GLY A 146 -13.43 -3.45 5.13
CA GLY A 146 -12.35 -3.41 4.14
C GLY A 146 -12.84 -3.27 2.71
N LYS A 147 -14.05 -2.72 2.50
CA LYS A 147 -14.67 -2.48 1.18
C LYS A 147 -14.52 -3.69 0.24
N PRO A 148 -15.01 -4.88 0.62
CA PRO A 148 -14.78 -6.10 -0.14
C PRO A 148 -15.38 -5.97 -1.54
N ALA A 149 -14.70 -6.49 -2.57
CA ALA A 149 -15.18 -6.41 -3.95
C ALA A 149 -16.60 -7.00 -4.11
N GLN A 150 -16.89 -8.07 -3.36
CA GLN A 150 -18.18 -8.74 -3.31
C GLN A 150 -18.55 -9.04 -1.84
N LEU A 151 -19.84 -8.93 -1.50
CA LEU A 151 -20.34 -9.40 -0.20
C LEU A 151 -20.53 -10.92 -0.27
N THR A 152 -19.70 -11.64 0.47
CA THR A 152 -19.90 -13.09 0.71
C THR A 152 -20.92 -13.29 1.82
N ASP A 153 -21.53 -14.48 1.90
CA ASP A 153 -22.47 -14.81 2.98
C ASP A 153 -21.87 -14.60 4.38
N GLU A 154 -20.57 -14.89 4.53
CA GLU A 154 -19.80 -14.63 5.76
C GLU A 154 -19.75 -13.14 6.11
N VAL A 155 -19.46 -12.27 5.13
CA VAL A 155 -19.42 -10.81 5.35
C VAL A 155 -20.82 -10.28 5.64
N ILE A 156 -21.85 -10.77 4.94
CA ILE A 156 -23.25 -10.38 5.18
C ILE A 156 -23.66 -10.79 6.59
N ALA A 157 -23.32 -12.00 7.03
CA ALA A 157 -23.65 -12.51 8.35
C ALA A 157 -22.93 -11.71 9.46
N ALA A 158 -21.66 -11.34 9.27
CA ALA A 158 -20.91 -10.57 10.25
C ALA A 158 -21.36 -9.10 10.33
N THR A 159 -21.54 -8.45 9.18
CA THR A 159 -21.72 -6.98 9.09
C THR A 159 -23.18 -6.54 8.97
N GLY A 160 -24.08 -7.44 8.57
CA GLY A 160 -25.47 -7.12 8.22
C GLY A 160 -25.63 -6.33 6.91
N LEU A 161 -24.54 -6.05 6.18
CA LEU A 161 -24.58 -5.29 4.93
C LEU A 161 -25.32 -6.08 3.85
N LYS A 162 -26.26 -5.41 3.17
CA LYS A 162 -26.96 -5.95 1.99
C LYS A 162 -26.32 -5.46 0.69
N PRO A 163 -26.47 -6.18 -0.44
CA PRO A 163 -25.88 -5.78 -1.72
C PRO A 163 -26.17 -4.33 -2.13
N ARG A 164 -27.43 -3.88 -2.02
CA ARG A 164 -27.80 -2.47 -2.30
C ARG A 164 -27.16 -1.46 -1.35
N GLN A 165 -26.93 -1.84 -0.10
CA GLN A 165 -26.23 -0.98 0.86
C GLN A 165 -24.74 -0.90 0.50
N LYS A 166 -24.11 -2.01 0.07
CA LYS A 166 -22.75 -1.95 -0.46
C LYS A 166 -22.65 -1.03 -1.67
N GLU A 167 -23.53 -1.16 -2.65
CA GLU A 167 -23.52 -0.29 -3.85
C GLU A 167 -23.62 1.19 -3.49
N LEU A 168 -24.54 1.53 -2.58
CA LEU A 168 -24.68 2.88 -2.05
C LEU A 168 -23.42 3.34 -1.30
N GLY A 169 -22.90 2.49 -0.41
CA GLY A 169 -21.70 2.79 0.38
C GLY A 169 -20.46 3.00 -0.48
N ASP A 170 -20.28 2.18 -1.52
CA ASP A 170 -19.21 2.33 -2.50
C ASP A 170 -19.31 3.69 -3.19
N ALA A 171 -20.49 4.03 -3.73
CA ALA A 171 -20.70 5.31 -4.40
C ALA A 171 -20.43 6.51 -3.49
N LEU A 172 -20.84 6.44 -2.22
CA LEU A 172 -20.60 7.51 -1.24
C LEU A 172 -19.13 7.61 -0.83
N LEU A 173 -18.44 6.49 -0.65
CA LEU A 173 -17.01 6.48 -0.31
C LEU A 173 -16.13 6.90 -1.50
N ASP A 174 -16.57 6.64 -2.73
CA ASP A 174 -15.83 7.01 -3.93
C ASP A 174 -15.63 8.54 -4.06
N VAL A 175 -16.55 9.33 -3.49
CA VAL A 175 -16.46 10.80 -3.38
C VAL A 175 -15.25 11.26 -2.57
N LEU A 176 -14.82 10.51 -1.56
CA LEU A 176 -13.74 10.90 -0.64
C LEU A 176 -12.34 10.88 -1.30
N GLY A 177 -12.21 10.53 -2.58
CA GLY A 177 -10.90 10.40 -3.23
C GLY A 177 -10.05 9.24 -2.68
N SER A 178 -9.11 8.75 -3.49
CA SER A 178 -8.31 7.57 -3.09
C SER A 178 -7.39 7.86 -1.89
N ALA A 179 -6.81 9.06 -1.84
CA ALA A 179 -5.83 9.43 -0.82
C ALA A 179 -6.46 9.67 0.57
N ASP A 180 -7.65 10.23 0.66
CA ASP A 180 -8.31 10.44 1.96
C ASP A 180 -8.91 9.12 2.47
N ARG A 181 -9.49 8.30 1.58
CA ARG A 181 -9.89 6.92 1.95
C ARG A 181 -8.73 6.10 2.49
N ALA A 182 -7.58 6.12 1.83
CA ALA A 182 -6.41 5.36 2.28
C ALA A 182 -5.94 5.80 3.67
N ALA A 183 -5.96 7.11 3.97
CA ALA A 183 -5.61 7.58 5.30
C ALA A 183 -6.64 7.28 6.36
N LEU A 184 -7.94 7.33 6.03
CA LEU A 184 -8.99 6.89 6.97
C LEU A 184 -8.81 5.41 7.33
N VAL A 185 -8.58 4.55 6.34
CA VAL A 185 -8.30 3.12 6.58
C VAL A 185 -7.00 2.94 7.37
N GLY A 186 -5.95 3.66 7.04
CA GLY A 186 -4.68 3.61 7.77
C GLY A 186 -4.83 4.03 9.23
N ALA A 187 -5.64 5.05 9.51
CA ALA A 187 -5.89 5.53 10.87
C ALA A 187 -6.74 4.58 11.73
N LEU A 188 -7.49 3.66 11.11
CA LEU A 188 -8.21 2.62 11.84
C LEU A 188 -7.28 1.54 12.40
N LEU A 189 -6.02 1.47 11.96
CA LEU A 189 -5.02 0.55 12.52
C LEU A 189 -4.48 1.14 13.83
N PRO A 190 -4.66 0.46 14.98
CA PRO A 190 -4.09 0.90 16.24
C PRO A 190 -2.55 0.87 16.21
N GLU A 191 -1.91 1.69 17.04
CA GLU A 191 -0.44 1.73 17.17
C GLU A 191 0.14 0.36 17.55
N ASP A 192 -0.54 -0.38 18.44
CA ASP A 192 -0.32 -1.81 18.67
C ASP A 192 -1.34 -2.64 17.86
N PRO A 193 -0.92 -3.34 16.79
CA PRO A 193 -1.84 -4.12 15.96
C PRO A 193 -2.56 -5.24 16.72
N ALA A 194 -2.03 -5.71 17.85
CA ALA A 194 -2.68 -6.74 18.66
C ALA A 194 -4.04 -6.26 19.22
N ALA A 195 -4.21 -4.95 19.38
CA ALA A 195 -5.45 -4.35 19.86
C ALA A 195 -6.65 -4.63 18.93
N LEU A 196 -6.44 -4.92 17.65
CA LEU A 196 -7.52 -5.30 16.72
C LEU A 196 -8.32 -6.53 17.20
N TRP A 197 -7.70 -7.45 17.94
CA TRP A 197 -8.37 -8.65 18.45
C TRP A 197 -9.07 -8.44 19.81
N THR A 198 -8.81 -7.32 20.48
CA THR A 198 -9.35 -7.04 21.83
C THR A 198 -10.26 -5.83 21.84
N SER A 199 -9.71 -4.68 21.47
CA SER A 199 -10.33 -3.36 21.55
C SER A 199 -10.81 -2.85 20.20
N GLY A 200 -10.35 -3.47 19.12
CA GLY A 200 -10.80 -3.20 17.76
C GLY A 200 -10.02 -2.09 17.07
N PRO A 201 -10.58 -1.52 15.99
CA PRO A 201 -9.95 -0.46 15.23
C PRO A 201 -9.94 0.87 16.00
N ASP A 202 -8.94 1.72 15.74
CA ASP A 202 -8.82 3.04 16.36
C ASP A 202 -9.74 4.06 15.66
N THR A 203 -11.02 4.05 16.02
CA THR A 203 -12.03 4.95 15.45
C THR A 203 -11.77 6.42 15.78
N GLU A 204 -11.13 6.70 16.92
CA GLU A 204 -10.78 8.06 17.33
C GLU A 204 -9.66 8.64 16.46
N ALA A 205 -8.64 7.85 16.12
CA ALA A 205 -7.63 8.24 15.15
C ALA A 205 -8.24 8.52 13.77
N ALA A 206 -9.15 7.66 13.31
CA ALA A 206 -9.88 7.91 12.07
C ALA A 206 -10.73 9.20 12.13
N GLY A 207 -11.36 9.49 13.28
CA GLY A 207 -12.08 10.74 13.52
C GLY A 207 -11.19 11.99 13.45
N ARG A 208 -9.95 11.91 13.97
CA ARG A 208 -8.95 12.99 13.82
C ARG A 208 -8.57 13.21 12.35
N VAL A 209 -8.26 12.13 11.62
CA VAL A 209 -7.96 12.22 10.18
C VAL A 209 -9.12 12.79 9.38
N TRP A 210 -10.35 12.42 9.71
CA TRP A 210 -11.55 13.00 9.11
C TRP A 210 -11.60 14.51 9.32
N ALA A 211 -11.43 14.98 10.57
CA ALA A 211 -11.45 16.41 10.89
C ALA A 211 -10.30 17.20 10.26
N GLU A 212 -9.13 16.58 10.03
CA GLU A 212 -7.98 17.26 9.43
C GLU A 212 -8.09 17.40 7.91
N ARG A 213 -8.73 16.43 7.24
CA ARG A 213 -8.68 16.31 5.77
C ARG A 213 -10.01 16.60 5.08
N LEU A 214 -11.14 16.42 5.78
CA LEU A 214 -12.48 16.39 5.18
C LEU A 214 -13.50 17.27 5.92
N GLY A 215 -13.12 17.89 7.04
CA GLY A 215 -13.99 18.69 7.93
C GLY A 215 -13.43 20.06 8.28
#